data_AF-A0A5D0ICN8-F1
#
_entry.id   AF-A0A5D0ICN8-F1
#
_cell.length_a   1.000
_cell.length_b   1.000
_cell.length_c   1.000
_cell.angle_alpha   90.00
_cell.angle_beta   90.00
_cell.angle_gamma   90.00
#
_symmetry.space_group_name_H-M   'P 1'
#
loop_
_entity.id
_entity.type
_entity.pdbx_description
1 polymer ?
#
loop_
_entity_poly.entity_id
_entity_poly.type
_entity_poly.pdbx_seq_one_letter_code
_entity_poly.pdbx_strand_id
1 'polypeptide(L)'
;MDENFKMVAKTLFGFEDLLANELTQLGAQDVKKSVRNVSFVGDKGFMYKANLGLRTAIKILKPIHSFKVFNEQDLYNNIYKMPWENYLKSSGSLAV
;
A
#
# COMPACT_ATOMS: atom_id res chain seq x y z
N MET A 1 1.04 -18.19 -9.56
CA MET A 1 1.46 -16.83 -9.94
C MET A 1 0.69 -15.90 -9.04
N ASP A 2 1.36 -15.22 -8.11
CA ASP A 2 0.66 -14.22 -7.29
C ASP A 2 0.22 -13.07 -8.20
N GLU A 3 -1.05 -12.67 -8.11
CA GLU A 3 -1.57 -11.56 -8.89
C GLU A 3 -0.87 -10.25 -8.50
N ASN A 4 -0.59 -9.42 -9.51
CA ASN A 4 -0.09 -8.07 -9.30
C ASN A 4 -1.16 -7.21 -8.60
N PHE A 5 -0.76 -6.48 -7.58
CA PHE A 5 -1.62 -5.54 -6.86
C PHE A 5 -0.97 -4.17 -6.70
N LYS A 6 -1.80 -3.16 -6.52
CA LYS A 6 -1.36 -1.79 -6.27
C LYS A 6 -0.85 -1.65 -4.83
N MET A 7 0.25 -0.94 -4.68
CA MET A 7 0.89 -0.59 -3.43
C MET A 7 1.24 0.89 -3.39
N VAL A 8 1.46 1.40 -2.18
CA VAL A 8 1.89 2.78 -1.93
C VAL A 8 3.11 2.75 -1.02
N ALA A 9 4.23 3.27 -1.49
CA ALA A 9 5.40 3.55 -0.68
C ALA A 9 5.33 4.99 -0.16
N LYS A 10 5.33 5.17 1.17
CA LYS A 10 5.38 6.50 1.80
C LYS A 10 6.84 6.95 1.92
N THR A 11 7.08 8.24 1.72
CA THR A 11 8.40 8.84 1.85
C THR A 11 8.32 10.24 2.48
N LEU A 12 9.47 10.83 2.77
CA LEU A 12 9.58 12.22 3.22
C LEU A 12 9.28 13.17 2.06
N PHE A 13 8.87 14.39 2.38
CA PHE A 13 8.65 15.42 1.37
C PHE A 13 9.96 15.74 0.65
N GLY A 14 9.92 15.78 -0.68
CA GLY A 14 11.08 16.02 -1.55
C GLY A 14 11.85 14.74 -1.96
N PHE A 15 11.50 13.58 -1.41
CA PHE A 15 12.16 12.29 -1.71
C PHE A 15 11.38 11.45 -2.74
N GLU A 16 10.27 11.96 -3.26
CA GLU A 16 9.38 11.26 -4.19
C GLU A 16 10.09 10.82 -5.46
N ASP A 17 10.95 11.69 -6.02
CA ASP A 17 11.73 11.38 -7.22
C ASP A 17 12.76 10.28 -6.98
N LEU A 18 13.45 10.35 -5.83
CA LEU A 18 14.45 9.36 -5.46
C LEU A 18 13.80 7.99 -5.22
N LEU A 19 12.68 7.96 -4.50
CA LEU A 19 11.92 6.73 -4.27
C LEU A 19 11.35 6.14 -5.57
N ALA A 20 10.84 6.98 -6.47
CA ALA A 20 10.35 6.51 -7.77
C ALA A 20 11.47 5.89 -8.62
N ASN A 21 12.67 6.47 -8.57
CA ASN A 21 13.85 5.92 -9.23
C ASN A 21 14.26 4.58 -8.62
N GLU A 22 14.31 4.47 -7.28
CA GLU A 22 14.62 3.19 -6.61
C GLU A 22 13.60 2.10 -6.98
N LEU A 23 12.29 2.42 -6.95
CA LEU A 23 11.22 1.50 -7.34
C LEU A 23 11.38 1.03 -8.79
N THR A 24 11.66 1.96 -9.70
CA THR A 24 11.87 1.65 -11.13
C THR A 24 13.10 0.75 -11.32
N GLN A 25 14.21 1.04 -10.64
CA GLN A 25 15.43 0.22 -10.68
C GLN A 25 15.21 -1.18 -10.10
N LEU A 26 14.37 -1.31 -9.07
CA LEU A 26 13.99 -2.61 -8.51
C LEU A 26 13.07 -3.42 -9.44
N GLY A 27 12.46 -2.78 -10.45
CA GLY A 27 11.56 -3.40 -11.42
C GLY A 27 10.07 -3.21 -11.13
N ALA A 28 9.69 -2.16 -10.40
CA ALA A 28 8.29 -1.84 -10.13
C ALA A 28 7.54 -1.45 -11.42
N GLN A 29 6.26 -1.79 -11.49
CA GLN A 29 5.38 -1.43 -12.60
C GLN A 29 4.48 -0.23 -12.23
N ASP A 30 4.01 0.52 -13.22
CA ASP A 30 3.07 1.66 -13.06
C ASP A 30 3.47 2.65 -11.93
N VAL A 31 4.74 3.07 -11.92
CA VAL A 31 5.29 3.97 -10.90
C VAL A 31 4.72 5.37 -11.08
N LYS A 32 3.97 5.86 -10.08
CA LYS A 32 3.31 7.16 -10.07
C LYS A 32 3.64 7.95 -8.80
N LYS A 33 4.25 9.12 -8.98
CA LYS A 33 4.60 10.04 -7.90
C LYS A 33 3.37 10.82 -7.41
N SER A 34 3.32 11.09 -6.10
CA SER A 34 2.32 11.92 -5.45
C SER A 34 2.95 12.55 -4.20
N VAL A 35 2.30 13.53 -3.58
CA VAL A 35 2.88 14.25 -2.43
C VAL A 35 3.18 13.26 -1.29
N ARG A 36 4.46 13.14 -0.90
CA ARG A 36 4.99 12.25 0.14
C ARG A 36 4.73 10.75 -0.09
N ASN A 37 4.50 10.33 -1.34
CA ASN A 37 4.31 8.92 -1.66
C ASN A 37 4.54 8.58 -3.14
N VAL A 38 4.85 7.32 -3.40
CA VAL A 38 4.90 6.76 -4.76
C VAL A 38 4.02 5.52 -4.81
N SER A 39 3.05 5.52 -5.73
CA SER A 39 2.23 4.35 -6.03
C SER A 39 2.92 3.48 -7.07
N PHE A 40 2.80 2.17 -6.95
CA PHE A 40 3.35 1.21 -7.90
C PHE A 40 2.55 -0.10 -7.88
N VAL A 41 2.82 -0.97 -8.84
CA VAL A 41 2.19 -2.29 -8.99
C VAL A 41 3.27 -3.38 -8.94
N GLY A 42 2.97 -4.47 -8.25
CA GLY A 42 3.82 -5.65 -8.18
C GLY A 42 3.12 -6.81 -7.47
N ASP A 43 3.74 -7.97 -7.49
CA ASP A 43 3.25 -9.17 -6.81
C ASP A 43 3.69 -9.19 -5.34
N LYS A 44 3.34 -10.28 -4.64
CA LYS A 44 3.73 -10.48 -3.24
C LYS A 44 5.25 -10.57 -3.07
N GLY A 45 5.95 -11.19 -4.01
CA GLY A 45 7.41 -11.27 -4.00
C GLY A 45 8.05 -9.88 -4.09
N PHE A 46 7.54 -9.03 -4.98
CA PHE A 46 7.96 -7.66 -5.15
C PHE A 46 7.66 -6.82 -3.90
N MET A 47 6.51 -7.02 -3.24
CA MET A 47 6.21 -6.36 -1.97
C MET A 47 7.29 -6.64 -0.92
N TYR A 48 7.73 -7.89 -0.77
CA TYR A 48 8.84 -8.21 0.14
C TYR A 48 10.16 -7.59 -0.32
N LYS A 49 10.47 -7.66 -1.63
CA LYS A 49 11.67 -7.04 -2.21
C LYS A 49 11.71 -5.53 -1.94
N ALA A 50 10.58 -4.84 -2.07
CA ALA A 50 10.45 -3.42 -1.81
C ALA A 50 10.70 -3.08 -0.33
N ASN A 51 10.12 -3.86 0.60
CA ASN A 51 10.35 -3.66 2.03
C ASN A 51 11.83 -3.85 2.45
N LEU A 52 12.56 -4.75 1.77
CA LEU A 52 13.96 -5.02 2.08
C LEU A 52 14.95 -4.14 1.31
N GLY A 53 14.58 -3.69 0.10
CA GLY A 53 15.50 -3.06 -0.84
C GLY A 53 15.43 -1.53 -0.92
N LEU A 54 14.31 -0.93 -0.56
CA LEU A 54 14.13 0.53 -0.64
C LEU A 54 14.77 1.23 0.55
N ARG A 55 15.57 2.26 0.29
CA ARG A 55 16.26 3.04 1.34
C ARG A 55 15.55 4.33 1.69
N THR A 56 14.70 4.81 0.77
CA THR A 56 13.98 6.09 0.92
C THR A 56 12.50 5.93 1.27
N ALA A 57 12.01 4.70 1.37
CA ALA A 57 10.65 4.40 1.81
C ALA A 57 10.57 4.30 3.34
N ILE A 58 9.53 4.90 3.92
CA ILE A 58 9.21 4.82 5.36
C ILE A 58 8.33 3.60 5.66
N LYS A 59 7.38 3.31 4.75
CA LYS A 59 6.46 2.17 4.86
C LYS A 59 5.89 1.81 3.50
N ILE A 60 5.63 0.52 3.30
CA ILE A 60 4.93 -0.03 2.15
C ILE A 60 3.53 -0.43 2.58
N LEU A 61 2.52 0.17 1.95
CA LEU A 61 1.11 -0.09 2.23
C LEU A 61 0.48 -0.81 1.04
N LYS A 62 -0.31 -1.85 1.32
CA LYS A 62 -1.20 -2.49 0.36
C LYS A 62 -2.63 -2.02 0.63
N PRO A 63 -3.20 -1.11 -0.17
CA PRO A 63 -4.61 -0.76 -0.06
C PRO A 63 -5.48 -2.00 -0.24
N ILE A 64 -6.37 -2.29 0.71
CA ILE A 64 -7.24 -3.47 0.70
C ILE A 64 -8.68 -3.16 0.29
N HIS A 65 -9.14 -1.92 0.50
CA HIS A 65 -10.46 -1.47 0.10
C HIS A 65 -10.48 0.04 -0.17
N SER A 66 -11.36 0.50 -1.05
CA SER A 66 -11.56 1.91 -1.35
C SER A 66 -13.04 2.16 -1.65
N PHE A 67 -13.64 3.10 -0.94
CA PHE A 67 -15.05 3.44 -1.03
C PHE A 67 -15.25 4.92 -0.72
N LYS A 68 -16.39 5.47 -1.16
CA LYS A 68 -16.80 6.84 -0.84
C LYS A 68 -17.58 6.83 0.48
N VAL A 69 -17.42 7.89 1.25
CA VAL A 69 -18.08 8.08 2.55
C VAL A 69 -18.73 9.46 2.52
N PHE A 70 -20.03 9.52 2.82
CA PHE A 70 -20.78 10.79 2.87
C PHE A 70 -21.24 11.14 4.28
N ASN A 71 -21.36 10.14 5.17
CA ASN A 71 -21.69 10.33 6.58
C ASN A 71 -21.04 9.23 7.44
N GLU A 72 -21.16 9.34 8.76
CA GLU A 72 -20.60 8.40 9.73
C GLU A 72 -21.18 6.98 9.59
N GLN A 73 -22.49 6.87 9.37
CA GLN A 73 -23.16 5.57 9.21
C GLN A 73 -22.65 4.85 7.96
N ASP A 74 -22.37 5.57 6.88
CA ASP A 74 -21.76 5.01 5.68
C ASP A 74 -20.38 4.43 5.98
N LEU A 75 -19.54 5.16 6.72
CA LEU A 75 -18.21 4.70 7.11
C LEU A 75 -18.32 3.39 7.89
N TYR A 76 -19.15 3.37 8.93
CA TYR A 76 -19.34 2.18 9.76
C TYR A 76 -19.85 1.00 8.94
N ASN A 77 -20.88 1.22 8.12
CA ASN A 77 -21.48 0.16 7.30
C ASN A 77 -20.50 -0.43 6.29
N ASN A 78 -19.67 0.40 5.63
CA ASN A 78 -18.69 -0.09 4.66
C ASN A 78 -17.55 -0.86 5.33
N ILE A 79 -17.05 -0.38 6.48
CA ILE A 79 -16.02 -1.07 7.27
C ILE A 79 -16.54 -2.40 7.81
N TYR A 80 -17.76 -2.42 8.34
CA TYR A 80 -18.38 -3.61 8.92
C TYR A 80 -18.61 -4.73 7.89
N LYS A 81 -18.96 -4.37 6.64
CA LYS A 81 -19.19 -5.33 5.55
C LYS A 81 -17.92 -5.95 4.97
N MET A 82 -16.74 -5.44 5.34
CA MET A 82 -15.48 -5.93 4.79
C MET A 82 -15.17 -7.33 5.35
N PRO A 83 -14.71 -8.29 4.52
CA PRO A 83 -14.38 -9.65 4.98
C PRO A 83 -13.04 -9.65 5.74
N TRP A 84 -13.07 -9.23 7.01
CA TRP A 84 -11.90 -9.09 7.88
C TRP A 84 -11.14 -10.40 8.10
N GLU A 85 -11.82 -11.54 8.01
CA GLU A 85 -11.26 -12.88 8.10
C GLU A 85 -10.17 -13.17 7.06
N ASN A 86 -10.17 -12.45 5.94
CA ASN A 86 -9.12 -12.54 4.93
C ASN A 86 -7.81 -11.84 5.34
N TYR A 87 -7.85 -10.99 6.38
CA TYR A 87 -6.74 -10.13 6.80
C TYR A 87 -6.32 -10.32 8.26
N LEU A 88 -7.26 -10.67 9.14
CA LEU A 88 -7.05 -10.81 10.57
C LEU A 88 -7.42 -12.22 11.03
N LYS A 89 -6.51 -12.85 11.78
CA LYS A 89 -6.77 -14.11 12.48
C LYS A 89 -7.61 -13.83 13.72
N SER A 90 -8.35 -14.83 14.21
CA SER A 90 -9.11 -14.74 15.46
C SER A 90 -8.24 -14.39 16.68
N SER A 91 -6.96 -14.76 16.67
CA SER A 91 -5.97 -14.43 17.70
C SER A 91 -5.15 -13.16 17.38
N GLY A 92 -5.47 -12.45 16.30
CA GLY A 92 -4.74 -11.26 15.88
C GLY A 92 -5.17 -10.00 16.64
N SER A 93 -4.30 -9.00 16.69
CA SER A 93 -4.61 -7.67 17.20
C SER A 93 -4.75 -6.67 16.07
N LEU A 94 -5.65 -5.71 16.20
CA LEU A 94 -5.83 -4.58 15.29
C LEU A 94 -5.59 -3.27 16.06
N ALA A 95 -4.90 -2.33 15.42
CA ALA A 95 -4.76 -0.96 15.88
C ALA A 95 -5.13 -0.01 14.73
N VAL A 96 -5.85 1.06 15.05
CA VAL A 96 -6.31 2.10 14.12
C VAL A 96 -5.75 3.43 14.56
#